data_AF-D6RX37-F1
#
_entry.id   AF-D6RX37-F1
#
_cell.length_a   1.000
_cell.length_b   1.000
_cell.length_c   1.000
_cell.angle_alpha   90.00
_cell.angle_beta   90.00
_cell.angle_gamma   90.00
#
_symmetry.space_group_name_H-M   'P 1'
#
loop_
_entity.id
_entity.type
_entity.pdbx_description
1 polymer ?
#
loop_
_entity_poly.entity_id
_entity_poly.type
_entity_poly.pdbx_seq_one_letter_code
_entity_poly.pdbx_strand_id
1 'polypeptide(L)'
;MPNPKTFAILMLLVTLAQGCKESSIIEKQFNYAIIFSDSTEYFFEIRKTPFIKNGILFINDKNLEIAKDKLKTTKKILLTHKSNNEILNNEILKEKIFHLSKIKFSLKKSIDFLLNEKSINLQKTLLFRDKSLNNEDLEYLEKKGKEKNINITLINETNISYIKTFITPQIKTIMLFSLRDNNIILKKISNSPFFKNINFVLIGNTRKDSKIIKLKYIITLKESDLIKIVKNVEKNFQYEFSVYKQ
;
A
#
# COMPACT_ATOMS: atom_id res chain seq x y z
N MET A 1 -43.37 -31.83 36.65
CA MET A 1 -43.36 -30.79 35.62
C MET A 1 -42.21 -29.84 35.91
N PRO A 2 -41.31 -29.54 34.94
CA PRO A 2 -40.22 -28.61 35.18
C PRO A 2 -40.77 -27.22 35.49
N ASN A 3 -40.19 -26.55 36.48
CA ASN A 3 -40.65 -25.26 36.99
C ASN A 3 -40.53 -24.19 35.90
N PRO A 4 -41.54 -23.33 35.65
CA PRO A 4 -41.51 -22.32 34.59
C PRO A 4 -40.28 -21.40 34.63
N LYS A 5 -39.70 -21.16 35.81
CA LYS A 5 -38.44 -20.42 35.96
C LYS A 5 -37.24 -21.15 35.33
N THR A 6 -37.20 -22.48 35.42
CA THR A 6 -36.16 -23.31 34.81
C THR A 6 -36.25 -23.29 33.29
N PHE A 7 -37.47 -23.24 32.75
CA PHE A 7 -37.72 -23.13 31.30
C PHE A 7 -37.28 -21.77 30.75
N ALA A 8 -37.56 -20.69 31.47
CA ALA A 8 -37.13 -19.34 31.09
C ALA A 8 -35.60 -19.19 31.09
N ILE A 9 -34.92 -19.77 32.09
CA ILE A 9 -33.46 -19.77 32.17
C ILE A 9 -32.83 -20.58 31.03
N LEU A 10 -33.41 -21.75 30.69
CA LEU A 10 -32.96 -22.54 29.54
C LEU A 10 -33.15 -21.80 28.21
N MET A 11 -34.29 -21.14 28.01
CA MET A 11 -34.52 -20.33 26.80
C MET A 11 -33.54 -19.16 26.70
N LEU A 12 -33.26 -18.47 27.81
CA LEU A 12 -32.28 -17.39 27.84
C LEU A 12 -30.86 -17.90 27.50
N LEU A 13 -30.47 -19.03 28.08
CA LEU A 13 -29.20 -19.71 27.79
C LEU A 13 -29.11 -20.19 26.33
N VAL A 14 -30.19 -20.68 25.74
CA VAL A 14 -30.23 -21.06 24.31
C VAL A 14 -30.11 -19.84 23.41
N THR A 15 -30.74 -18.71 23.75
CA THR A 15 -30.58 -17.45 22.99
C THR A 15 -29.20 -16.81 23.14
N LEU A 16 -28.53 -17.01 24.28
CA LEU A 16 -27.14 -16.58 24.52
C LEU A 16 -26.11 -17.54 23.88
N ALA A 17 -26.44 -18.84 23.81
CA ALA A 17 -25.62 -19.88 23.17
C ALA A 17 -25.79 -19.92 21.64
N GLN A 18 -26.89 -19.37 21.10
CA GLN A 18 -26.90 -18.79 19.75
C GLN A 18 -26.08 -17.49 19.76
N GLY A 19 -24.83 -17.60 20.21
CA GLY A 19 -23.86 -16.53 20.15
C GLY A 19 -23.85 -15.97 18.73
N CYS A 20 -23.59 -14.67 18.62
CA CYS A 20 -23.29 -14.05 17.34
C CYS A 20 -22.33 -14.96 16.57
N LYS A 21 -22.86 -15.75 15.63
CA LYS A 21 -22.03 -16.39 14.62
C LYS A 21 -21.37 -15.21 13.95
N GLU A 22 -20.07 -15.03 14.18
CA GLU A 22 -19.29 -14.16 13.31
C GLU A 22 -19.59 -14.66 11.90
N SER A 23 -20.39 -13.90 11.16
CA SER A 23 -20.80 -14.26 9.80
C SER A 23 -19.52 -14.63 9.06
N SER A 24 -19.37 -15.90 8.71
CA SER A 24 -18.14 -16.35 8.08
C SER A 24 -17.94 -15.52 6.81
N ILE A 25 -16.69 -15.18 6.46
CA ILE A 25 -16.43 -14.46 5.21
C ILE A 25 -16.99 -15.20 3.99
N ILE A 26 -17.17 -16.52 4.15
CA ILE A 26 -17.78 -17.46 3.22
C ILE A 26 -19.29 -17.23 3.04
N GLU A 27 -19.98 -16.53 3.94
CA GLU A 27 -21.42 -16.21 3.81
C GLU A 27 -21.66 -14.86 3.13
N LYS A 28 -20.73 -13.91 3.26
CA LYS A 28 -20.86 -12.56 2.68
C LYS A 28 -20.68 -12.55 1.16
N GLN A 29 -21.52 -11.78 0.46
CA GLN A 29 -21.44 -11.63 -0.99
C GLN A 29 -20.36 -10.61 -1.40
N PHE A 30 -19.63 -10.90 -2.47
CA PHE A 30 -18.66 -9.99 -3.08
C PHE A 30 -18.60 -10.22 -4.60
N ASN A 31 -18.41 -9.13 -5.34
CA ASN A 31 -18.34 -9.15 -6.81
C ASN A 31 -16.90 -9.04 -7.32
N TYR A 32 -15.97 -8.62 -6.47
CA TYR A 32 -14.57 -8.44 -6.83
C TYR A 32 -13.68 -9.05 -5.75
N ALA A 33 -12.45 -9.42 -6.12
CA ALA A 33 -11.44 -9.85 -5.17
C ALA A 33 -10.11 -9.14 -5.43
N ILE A 34 -9.37 -8.88 -4.37
CA ILE A 34 -7.99 -8.42 -4.40
C ILE A 34 -7.16 -9.42 -3.62
N ILE A 35 -6.20 -10.03 -4.32
CA ILE A 35 -5.41 -11.14 -3.81
C ILE A 35 -3.97 -10.68 -3.62
N PHE A 36 -3.47 -10.85 -2.40
CA PHE A 36 -2.14 -10.43 -1.96
C PHE A 36 -1.24 -11.63 -1.66
N SER A 37 0.08 -11.44 -1.71
CA SER A 37 1.03 -12.30 -1.03
C SER A 37 1.49 -11.62 0.25
N ASP A 38 2.15 -12.36 1.14
CA ASP A 38 2.81 -11.77 2.32
C ASP A 38 3.81 -10.66 1.93
N SER A 39 4.44 -10.77 0.75
CA SER A 39 5.38 -9.76 0.23
C SER A 39 4.71 -8.50 -0.30
N THR A 40 3.55 -8.61 -0.96
CA THR A 40 2.84 -7.44 -1.51
C THR A 40 1.88 -6.82 -0.53
N GLU A 41 1.31 -7.59 0.39
CA GLU A 41 0.48 -7.09 1.51
C GLU A 41 1.24 -6.04 2.31
N TYR A 42 2.56 -6.20 2.45
CA TYR A 42 3.42 -5.19 3.05
C TYR A 42 3.42 -3.87 2.29
N PHE A 43 3.32 -3.85 0.95
CA PHE A 43 3.38 -2.62 0.15
C PHE A 43 2.13 -1.75 0.28
N PHE A 44 1.00 -2.32 0.70
CA PHE A 44 -0.28 -1.62 0.78
C PHE A 44 -0.66 -1.27 2.20
N GLU A 45 -1.37 -0.15 2.36
CA GLU A 45 -1.93 0.24 3.65
C GLU A 45 -3.33 -0.38 3.81
N ILE A 46 -3.37 -1.68 4.15
CA ILE A 46 -4.61 -2.45 4.35
C ILE A 46 -4.72 -3.04 5.76
N ARG A 47 -5.95 -3.35 6.19
CA ARG A 47 -6.25 -4.12 7.40
C ARG A 47 -5.86 -5.60 7.23
N LYS A 48 -5.82 -6.34 8.34
CA LYS A 48 -5.52 -7.78 8.34
C LYS A 48 -6.54 -8.54 7.49
N THR A 49 -6.05 -9.32 6.54
CA THR A 49 -6.86 -10.19 5.68
C THR A 49 -7.20 -11.52 6.38
N PRO A 50 -8.31 -12.20 6.00
CA PRO A 50 -9.29 -11.82 5.00
C PRO A 50 -10.36 -10.83 5.52
N PHE A 51 -10.89 -9.96 4.66
CA PHE A 51 -12.05 -9.12 4.97
C PHE A 51 -12.81 -8.70 3.70
N ILE A 52 -14.05 -8.25 3.86
CA ILE A 52 -14.86 -7.70 2.76
C ILE A 52 -15.17 -6.23 3.05
N LYS A 53 -14.98 -5.38 2.04
CA LYS A 53 -15.30 -3.95 2.08
C LYS A 53 -15.86 -3.51 0.74
N ASN A 54 -17.00 -2.82 0.73
CA ASN A 54 -17.65 -2.30 -0.49
C ASN A 54 -17.89 -3.39 -1.57
N GLY A 55 -18.23 -4.61 -1.14
CA GLY A 55 -18.47 -5.76 -2.02
C GLY A 55 -17.20 -6.36 -2.65
N ILE A 56 -16.04 -6.12 -2.03
CA ILE A 56 -14.73 -6.58 -2.51
C ILE A 56 -14.08 -7.41 -1.41
N LEU A 57 -13.67 -8.64 -1.76
CA LEU A 57 -12.87 -9.49 -0.89
C LEU A 57 -11.40 -9.07 -0.95
N PHE A 58 -10.80 -8.84 0.21
CA PHE A 58 -9.36 -8.70 0.40
C PHE A 58 -8.86 -9.99 1.06
N ILE A 59 -7.93 -10.68 0.43
CA ILE A 59 -7.46 -11.98 0.91
C ILE A 59 -6.00 -12.24 0.54
N ASN A 60 -5.28 -12.90 1.43
CA ASN A 60 -3.95 -13.41 1.15
C ASN A 60 -4.05 -14.72 0.37
N ASP A 61 -3.19 -14.91 -0.62
CA ASP A 61 -3.14 -16.05 -1.54
C ASP A 61 -3.09 -17.40 -0.81
N LYS A 62 -2.39 -17.46 0.33
CA LYS A 62 -2.31 -18.69 1.15
C LYS A 62 -3.64 -19.12 1.77
N ASN A 63 -4.61 -18.21 1.84
CA ASN A 63 -5.91 -18.43 2.47
C ASN A 63 -7.04 -18.64 1.44
N LEU A 64 -6.75 -18.73 0.13
CA LEU A 64 -7.80 -18.75 -0.89
C LEU A 64 -8.78 -19.92 -0.80
N GLU A 65 -8.40 -21.04 -0.18
CA GLU A 65 -9.29 -22.19 0.00
C GLU A 65 -10.61 -21.79 0.68
N ILE A 66 -10.59 -20.85 1.64
CA ILE A 66 -11.81 -20.40 2.34
C ILE A 66 -12.83 -19.70 1.41
N ALA A 67 -12.41 -19.24 0.23
CA ALA A 67 -13.23 -18.47 -0.69
C ALA A 67 -13.30 -19.09 -2.10
N LYS A 68 -12.71 -20.27 -2.31
CA LYS A 68 -12.50 -20.92 -3.61
C LYS A 68 -13.74 -20.95 -4.49
N ASP A 69 -14.87 -21.39 -3.95
CA ASP A 69 -16.10 -21.51 -4.74
C ASP A 69 -16.73 -20.15 -5.06
N LYS A 70 -16.66 -19.19 -4.14
CA LYS A 70 -17.14 -17.83 -4.39
C LYS A 70 -16.28 -17.05 -5.37
N LEU A 71 -14.97 -17.36 -5.46
CA LEU A 71 -14.10 -16.76 -6.46
C LEU A 71 -14.58 -17.07 -7.88
N LYS A 72 -15.11 -18.28 -8.13
CA LYS A 72 -15.64 -18.68 -9.45
C LYS A 72 -16.75 -17.74 -9.92
N THR A 73 -17.54 -17.19 -9.01
CA THR A 73 -18.64 -16.26 -9.32
C THR A 73 -18.24 -14.78 -9.30
N THR A 74 -17.00 -14.44 -8.94
CA THR A 74 -16.53 -13.04 -8.98
C THR A 74 -16.47 -12.51 -10.41
N LYS A 75 -16.58 -11.18 -10.55
CA LYS A 75 -16.52 -10.47 -11.83
C LYS A 75 -15.09 -10.16 -12.25
N LYS A 76 -14.27 -9.65 -11.33
CA LYS A 76 -12.85 -9.35 -11.57
C LYS A 76 -12.01 -9.65 -10.33
N ILE A 77 -10.78 -10.06 -10.56
CA ILE A 77 -9.78 -10.35 -9.54
C ILE A 77 -8.54 -9.50 -9.82
N LEU A 78 -8.14 -8.65 -8.88
CA LEU A 78 -6.84 -7.97 -8.92
C LEU A 78 -5.81 -8.82 -8.20
N LEU A 79 -4.85 -9.36 -8.93
CA LEU A 79 -3.75 -10.15 -8.38
C LEU A 79 -2.49 -9.29 -8.29
N THR A 80 -1.97 -9.11 -7.08
CA THR A 80 -0.89 -8.16 -6.82
C THR A 80 0.52 -8.71 -7.03
N HIS A 81 0.65 -10.03 -7.19
CA HIS A 81 1.90 -10.76 -7.38
C HIS A 81 1.78 -11.83 -8.47
N LYS A 82 2.89 -12.48 -8.82
CA LYS A 82 2.84 -13.73 -9.57
C LYS A 82 2.51 -14.86 -8.60
N SER A 83 1.35 -15.47 -8.77
CA SER A 83 0.91 -16.60 -7.94
C SER A 83 1.12 -17.93 -8.66
N ASN A 84 1.45 -18.96 -7.88
CA ASN A 84 1.47 -20.35 -8.33
C ASN A 84 0.30 -21.15 -7.70
N ASN A 85 -0.67 -20.48 -7.08
CA ASN A 85 -1.79 -21.14 -6.42
C ASN A 85 -2.67 -21.86 -7.44
N GLU A 86 -2.90 -23.15 -7.24
CA GLU A 86 -3.68 -23.99 -8.15
C GLU A 86 -5.12 -23.52 -8.31
N ILE A 87 -5.72 -22.92 -7.27
CA ILE A 87 -7.06 -22.32 -7.37
C ILE A 87 -7.09 -21.29 -8.48
N LEU A 88 -6.07 -20.43 -8.56
CA LEU A 88 -5.99 -19.37 -9.56
C LEU A 88 -5.61 -19.87 -10.95
N ASN A 89 -5.15 -21.12 -11.06
CA ASN A 89 -4.79 -21.73 -12.35
C ASN A 89 -5.98 -22.26 -13.14
N ASN A 90 -7.19 -22.23 -12.58
CA ASN A 90 -8.43 -22.54 -13.26
C ASN A 90 -8.72 -21.57 -14.42
N GLU A 91 -9.13 -22.09 -15.59
CA GLU A 91 -9.36 -21.28 -16.80
C GLU A 91 -10.38 -20.16 -16.58
N ILE A 92 -11.50 -20.44 -15.91
CA ILE A 92 -12.56 -19.46 -15.63
C ILE A 92 -12.03 -18.30 -14.78
N LEU A 93 -11.09 -18.58 -13.86
CA LEU A 93 -10.49 -17.57 -13.02
C LEU A 93 -9.41 -16.77 -13.76
N LYS A 94 -8.61 -17.43 -14.62
CA LYS A 94 -7.58 -16.77 -15.42
C LYS A 94 -8.12 -15.63 -16.26
N GLU A 95 -9.30 -15.79 -16.86
CA GLU A 95 -9.94 -14.73 -17.66
C GLU A 95 -10.36 -13.50 -16.84
N LYS A 96 -10.56 -13.68 -15.53
CA LYS A 96 -11.00 -12.63 -14.60
C LYS A 96 -9.84 -11.93 -13.90
N ILE A 97 -8.62 -12.46 -14.03
CA ILE A 97 -7.44 -11.98 -13.33
C ILE A 97 -6.79 -10.81 -14.08
N PHE A 98 -6.69 -9.69 -13.37
CA PHE A 98 -5.86 -8.56 -13.74
C PHE A 98 -4.62 -8.54 -12.84
N HIS A 99 -3.45 -8.61 -13.46
CA HIS A 99 -2.20 -8.48 -12.71
C HIS A 99 -1.90 -7.01 -12.46
N LEU A 100 -1.60 -6.67 -11.21
CA LEU A 100 -1.17 -5.33 -10.83
C LEU A 100 0.07 -4.87 -11.61
N SER A 101 0.95 -5.80 -11.98
CA SER A 101 2.14 -5.54 -12.81
C SER A 101 1.81 -5.05 -14.22
N LYS A 102 0.58 -5.24 -14.70
CA LYS A 102 0.11 -4.72 -15.99
C LYS A 102 -0.50 -3.32 -15.89
N ILE A 103 -0.69 -2.79 -14.67
CA ILE A 103 -1.18 -1.43 -14.47
C ILE A 103 -0.01 -0.47 -14.61
N LYS A 104 -0.17 0.54 -15.46
CA LYS A 104 0.80 1.63 -15.54
C LYS A 104 0.59 2.55 -14.34
N PHE A 105 1.59 2.65 -13.48
CA PHE A 105 1.59 3.61 -12.38
C PHE A 105 2.34 4.87 -12.77
N SER A 106 1.80 6.02 -12.35
CA SER A 106 2.48 7.31 -12.53
C SER A 106 2.52 8.10 -11.23
N LEU A 107 3.65 8.78 -11.02
CA LEU A 107 3.90 9.67 -9.89
C LEU A 107 3.73 11.15 -10.23
N LYS A 108 3.44 11.51 -11.49
CA LYS A 108 3.39 12.91 -11.96
C LYS A 108 2.54 13.81 -11.05
N LYS A 109 1.31 13.39 -10.74
CA LYS A 109 0.42 14.13 -9.83
C LYS A 109 0.96 14.25 -8.41
N SER A 110 1.61 13.20 -7.90
CA SER A 110 2.25 13.21 -6.58
C SER A 110 3.45 14.16 -6.55
N ILE A 111 4.25 14.18 -7.62
CA ILE A 111 5.38 15.11 -7.79
C ILE A 111 4.89 16.55 -7.80
N ASP A 112 3.87 16.85 -8.62
CA ASP A 112 3.28 18.19 -8.69
C ASP A 112 2.75 18.66 -7.33
N PHE A 113 2.05 17.78 -6.60
CA PHE A 113 1.59 18.09 -5.26
C PHE A 113 2.77 18.44 -4.33
N LEU A 114 3.77 17.56 -4.24
CA LEU A 114 4.88 17.73 -3.29
C LEU A 114 5.75 18.95 -3.58
N LEU A 115 5.98 19.27 -4.86
CA LEU A 115 6.83 20.39 -5.26
C LEU A 115 6.11 21.75 -5.24
N ASN A 116 4.78 21.76 -5.07
CA ASN A 116 3.98 22.98 -4.93
C ASN A 116 3.33 23.13 -3.54
N GLU A 117 3.50 22.14 -2.66
CA GLU A 117 2.94 22.13 -1.31
C GLU A 117 3.56 23.22 -0.44
N LYS A 118 2.75 24.22 -0.06
CA LYS A 118 3.20 25.40 0.71
C LYS A 118 3.86 25.03 2.05
N SER A 119 3.43 23.93 2.67
CA SER A 119 4.00 23.51 3.95
C SER A 119 5.41 22.91 3.82
N ILE A 120 5.91 22.64 2.60
CA ILE A 120 7.25 22.13 2.36
C ILE A 120 8.16 23.29 1.93
N ASN A 121 9.15 23.60 2.77
CA ASN A 121 10.21 24.51 2.35
C ASN A 121 11.25 23.74 1.52
N LEU A 122 11.20 23.92 0.20
CA LEU A 122 12.09 23.25 -0.75
C LEU A 122 13.58 23.60 -0.54
N GLN A 123 13.90 24.81 -0.06
CA GLN A 123 15.29 25.19 0.25
C GLN A 123 15.85 24.42 1.46
N LYS A 124 14.98 23.92 2.33
CA LYS A 124 15.33 23.09 3.50
C LYS A 124 15.01 21.60 3.26
N THR A 125 14.87 21.20 2.00
CA THR A 125 14.50 19.84 1.60
C THR A 125 15.63 19.20 0.81
N LEU A 126 16.03 17.99 1.19
CA LEU A 126 16.83 17.13 0.32
C LEU A 126 15.91 16.22 -0.48
N LEU A 127 16.16 16.11 -1.78
CA LEU A 127 15.42 15.21 -2.66
C LEU A 127 16.34 14.11 -3.16
N PHE A 128 16.05 12.89 -2.74
CA PHE A 128 16.78 11.68 -3.11
C PHE A 128 15.94 10.78 -4.00
N ARG A 129 16.60 10.12 -4.94
CA ARG A 129 16.01 9.03 -5.73
C ARG A 129 16.96 7.84 -5.80
N ASP A 130 16.42 6.66 -6.07
CA ASP A 130 17.21 5.51 -6.52
C ASP A 130 17.00 5.28 -8.04
N LYS A 131 17.24 4.05 -8.50
CA LYS A 131 16.99 3.63 -9.89
C LYS A 131 15.62 2.93 -10.08
N SER A 132 14.74 2.97 -9.08
CA SER A 132 13.48 2.21 -9.11
C SER A 132 12.33 2.92 -9.82
N LEU A 133 12.46 4.23 -10.06
CA LEU A 133 11.48 4.98 -10.85
C LEU A 133 11.51 4.55 -12.32
N ASN A 134 10.34 4.56 -12.97
CA ASN A 134 10.28 4.42 -14.42
C ASN A 134 10.80 5.71 -15.10
N ASN A 135 11.20 5.60 -16.37
CA ASN A 135 11.80 6.71 -17.12
C ASN A 135 10.86 7.92 -17.23
N GLU A 136 9.55 7.70 -17.43
CA GLU A 136 8.60 8.81 -17.59
C GLU A 136 8.44 9.65 -16.33
N ASP A 137 8.36 9.02 -15.17
CA ASP A 137 8.27 9.70 -13.87
C ASP A 137 9.62 10.32 -13.48
N LEU A 138 10.74 9.70 -13.87
CA LEU A 138 12.09 10.24 -13.67
C LEU A 138 12.30 11.53 -14.47
N GLU A 139 12.04 11.50 -15.78
CA GLU A 139 12.14 12.68 -16.65
C GLU A 139 11.24 13.81 -16.16
N TYR A 140 10.04 13.45 -15.70
CA TYR A 140 9.10 14.41 -15.13
C TYR A 140 9.63 15.03 -13.84
N LEU A 141 10.14 14.22 -12.91
CA LEU A 141 10.73 14.67 -11.65
C LEU A 141 11.93 15.59 -11.91
N GLU A 142 12.83 15.23 -12.84
CA GLU A 142 14.00 16.03 -13.17
C GLU A 142 13.63 17.37 -13.83
N LYS A 143 12.63 17.36 -14.73
CA LYS A 143 12.08 18.59 -15.32
C LYS A 143 11.50 19.51 -14.24
N LYS A 144 10.62 18.98 -13.37
CA LYS A 144 10.00 19.77 -12.29
C LYS A 144 11.00 20.22 -11.24
N GLY A 145 12.01 19.40 -10.94
CA GLY A 145 13.12 19.76 -10.06
C GLY A 145 13.88 20.98 -10.60
N LYS A 146 14.23 20.98 -11.89
CA LYS A 146 14.88 22.12 -12.56
C LYS A 146 14.01 23.38 -12.53
N GLU A 147 12.72 23.27 -12.86
CA GLU A 147 11.75 24.39 -12.80
C GLU A 147 11.68 25.02 -11.40
N LYS A 148 11.90 24.23 -10.34
CA LYS A 148 11.86 24.68 -8.94
C LYS A 148 13.24 24.92 -8.32
N ASN A 149 14.31 24.84 -9.10
CA ASN A 149 15.70 24.94 -8.64
C ASN A 149 16.04 23.98 -7.47
N ILE A 150 15.58 22.73 -7.58
CA ILE A 150 15.84 21.67 -6.60
C ILE A 150 16.88 20.71 -7.17
N ASN A 151 17.94 20.47 -6.40
CA ASN A 151 18.90 19.42 -6.71
C ASN A 151 18.36 18.04 -6.31
N ILE A 152 18.34 17.12 -7.26
CA ILE A 152 17.92 15.72 -7.07
C ILE A 152 19.17 14.85 -7.03
N THR A 153 19.44 14.19 -5.91
CA THR A 153 20.60 13.30 -5.80
C THR A 153 20.19 11.86 -6.05
N LEU A 154 20.85 11.23 -7.04
CA LEU A 154 20.76 9.79 -7.26
C LEU A 154 21.57 9.05 -6.19
N ILE A 155 20.90 8.18 -5.43
CA ILE A 155 21.52 7.27 -4.47
C ILE A 155 21.81 5.93 -5.16
N ASN A 156 23.04 5.46 -5.01
CA ASN A 156 23.51 4.20 -5.57
C ASN A 156 24.54 3.56 -4.63
N GLU A 157 25.10 2.42 -5.03
CA GLU A 157 26.05 1.66 -4.22
C GLU A 157 27.31 2.45 -3.85
N THR A 158 27.72 3.42 -4.68
CA THR A 158 28.96 4.17 -4.45
C THR A 158 28.79 5.31 -3.45
N ASN A 159 27.60 5.91 -3.36
CA ASN A 159 27.36 7.07 -2.50
C ASN A 159 26.44 6.81 -1.29
N ILE A 160 25.77 5.65 -1.21
CA ILE A 160 24.81 5.35 -0.15
C ILE A 160 25.43 5.40 1.27
N SER A 161 26.73 5.14 1.39
CA SER A 161 27.47 5.24 2.67
C SER A 161 27.62 6.68 3.16
N TYR A 162 27.59 7.66 2.25
CA TYR A 162 27.84 9.07 2.54
C TYR A 162 26.57 9.90 2.68
N ILE A 163 25.38 9.35 2.41
CA ILE A 163 24.13 10.15 2.38
C ILE A 163 23.82 10.90 3.68
N LYS A 164 24.32 10.40 4.82
CA LYS A 164 24.18 11.07 6.11
C LYS A 164 24.85 12.44 6.16
N THR A 165 25.89 12.69 5.36
CA THR A 165 26.65 13.95 5.36
C THR A 165 25.90 15.10 4.71
N PHE A 166 24.94 14.81 3.83
CA PHE A 166 24.05 15.82 3.24
C PHE A 166 23.06 16.39 4.26
N ILE A 167 22.84 15.68 5.37
CA ILE A 167 21.88 16.07 6.40
C ILE A 167 22.56 17.05 7.34
N THR A 168 22.31 18.33 7.12
CA THR A 168 22.82 19.44 7.96
C THR A 168 21.71 19.95 8.90
N PRO A 169 22.02 20.79 9.92
CA PRO A 169 21.01 21.34 10.84
C PRO A 169 19.88 22.12 10.15
N GLN A 170 20.15 22.67 8.95
CA GLN A 170 19.22 23.48 8.17
C GLN A 170 18.18 22.62 7.44
N ILE A 171 18.52 21.36 7.13
CA ILE A 171 17.61 20.43 6.48
C ILE A 171 16.49 20.06 7.46
N LYS A 172 15.25 20.18 7.00
CA LYS A 172 14.04 19.87 7.77
C LYS A 172 13.18 18.79 7.13
N THR A 173 13.38 18.53 5.84
CA THR A 173 12.62 17.53 5.10
C THR A 173 13.54 16.70 4.22
N ILE A 174 13.28 15.41 4.13
CA ILE A 174 13.86 14.53 3.11
C ILE A 174 12.72 13.92 2.31
N MET A 175 12.73 14.15 1.00
CA MET A 175 11.88 13.47 0.03
C MET A 175 12.65 12.31 -0.56
N LEU A 176 12.14 11.09 -0.41
CA LEU A 176 12.75 9.89 -0.94
C LEU A 176 11.84 9.28 -2.01
N PHE A 177 12.24 9.47 -3.26
CA PHE A 177 11.64 8.85 -4.43
C PHE A 177 12.28 7.48 -4.70
N SER A 178 11.96 6.53 -3.85
CA SER A 178 12.41 5.13 -3.95
C SER A 178 11.21 4.21 -3.73
N LEU A 179 11.06 3.19 -4.59
CA LEU A 179 10.02 2.16 -4.47
C LEU A 179 10.52 0.88 -3.78
N ARG A 180 11.84 0.67 -3.75
CA ARG A 180 12.45 -0.60 -3.31
C ARG A 180 13.42 -0.43 -2.13
N ASP A 181 14.26 0.59 -2.19
CA ASP A 181 15.42 0.71 -1.31
C ASP A 181 15.22 1.64 -0.10
N ASN A 182 13.96 2.04 0.17
CA ASN A 182 13.62 2.92 1.28
C ASN A 182 14.27 2.50 2.60
N ASN A 183 14.20 1.21 2.95
CA ASN A 183 14.72 0.72 4.24
C ASN A 183 16.25 0.85 4.34
N ILE A 184 16.95 0.53 3.25
CA ILE A 184 18.42 0.62 3.19
C ILE A 184 18.84 2.08 3.33
N ILE A 185 18.17 2.97 2.59
CA ILE A 185 18.45 4.41 2.60
C ILE A 185 18.13 5.02 3.96
N LEU A 186 16.95 4.74 4.53
CA LEU A 186 16.54 5.24 5.85
C LEU A 186 17.50 4.78 6.95
N LYS A 187 17.98 3.53 6.92
CA LYS A 187 18.98 3.02 7.88
C LYS A 187 20.32 3.74 7.80
N LYS A 188 20.69 4.27 6.63
CA LYS A 188 21.93 5.04 6.46
C LYS A 188 21.74 6.48 6.92
N ILE A 189 20.59 7.09 6.59
CA ILE A 189 20.18 8.43 7.06
C ILE A 189 20.05 8.47 8.59
N SER A 190 19.56 7.41 9.23
CA SER A 190 19.36 7.37 10.69
C SER A 190 20.64 7.52 11.51
N ASN A 191 21.81 7.33 10.89
CA ASN A 191 23.11 7.57 11.53
C ASN A 191 23.51 9.06 11.57
N SER A 192 22.70 9.96 11.01
CA SER A 192 22.93 11.40 11.14
C SER A 192 22.50 11.90 12.52
N PRO A 193 23.29 12.80 13.16
CA PRO A 193 22.90 13.42 14.43
C PRO A 193 21.61 14.23 14.34
N PHE A 194 21.21 14.66 13.14
CA PHE A 194 20.01 15.49 12.94
C PHE A 194 18.76 14.69 12.56
N PHE A 195 18.85 13.36 12.46
CA PHE A 195 17.77 12.50 11.97
C PHE A 195 16.41 12.74 12.65
N LYS A 196 16.39 12.91 13.98
CA LYS A 196 15.16 13.14 14.75
C LYS A 196 14.44 14.46 14.41
N ASN A 197 15.12 15.38 13.73
CA ASN A 197 14.59 16.69 13.33
C ASN A 197 14.08 16.72 11.89
N ILE A 198 14.19 15.59 11.18
CA ILE A 198 13.82 15.48 9.77
C ILE A 198 12.41 14.93 9.64
N ASN A 199 11.60 15.62 8.83
CA ASN A 199 10.34 15.10 8.31
C ASN A 199 10.57 14.34 7.01
N PHE A 200 9.91 13.22 6.83
CA PHE A 200 10.07 12.37 5.65
C PHE A 200 8.86 12.42 4.72
N VAL A 201 9.14 12.37 3.42
CA VAL A 201 8.16 12.09 2.36
C VAL A 201 8.64 10.84 1.64
N LEU A 202 7.85 9.77 1.66
CA LEU A 202 8.27 8.45 1.18
C LEU A 202 7.28 7.89 0.15
N ILE A 203 7.76 6.97 -0.70
CA ILE A 203 6.91 6.17 -1.59
C ILE A 203 6.84 4.73 -1.08
N GLY A 204 5.65 4.14 -1.09
CA GLY A 204 5.37 2.80 -0.60
C GLY A 204 5.24 2.74 0.92
N ASN A 205 4.92 1.55 1.41
CA ASN A 205 4.69 1.32 2.82
C ASN A 205 6.00 1.05 3.57
N THR A 206 6.19 1.70 4.72
CA THR A 206 7.36 1.56 5.61
C THR A 206 7.04 0.92 6.96
N ARG A 207 5.89 0.23 7.06
CA ARG A 207 5.28 -0.30 8.30
C ARG A 207 6.21 -1.09 9.24
N LYS A 208 7.30 -1.69 8.76
CA LYS A 208 8.19 -2.48 9.64
C LYS A 208 9.24 -1.64 10.38
N ASP A 209 9.53 -0.42 9.93
CA ASP A 209 10.61 0.43 10.49
C ASP A 209 10.13 1.83 10.91
N SER A 210 8.83 2.11 10.83
CA SER A 210 8.24 3.45 10.94
C SER A 210 8.24 4.08 12.34
N LYS A 211 8.53 3.34 13.42
CA LYS A 211 8.47 3.89 14.78
C LYS A 211 9.47 5.03 15.04
N ILE A 212 10.47 5.22 14.18
CA ILE A 212 11.58 6.16 14.41
C ILE A 212 11.52 7.38 13.47
N ILE A 213 10.71 7.36 12.40
CA ILE A 213 10.65 8.45 11.41
C ILE A 213 9.45 9.38 11.62
N LYS A 214 9.66 10.69 11.48
CA LYS A 214 8.57 11.68 11.42
C LYS A 214 8.05 11.76 9.98
N LEU A 215 7.10 10.89 9.64
CA LEU A 215 6.50 10.85 8.30
C LEU A 215 5.53 12.04 8.12
N LYS A 216 5.74 12.87 7.11
CA LYS A 216 4.86 14.00 6.77
C LYS A 216 3.87 13.64 5.66
N TYR A 217 4.39 12.99 4.61
CA TYR A 217 3.57 12.48 3.51
C TYR A 217 4.03 11.08 3.10
N ILE A 218 3.08 10.27 2.62
CA ILE A 218 3.34 8.97 2.03
C ILE A 218 2.61 8.87 0.69
N ILE A 219 3.34 8.42 -0.33
CA ILE A 219 2.80 8.10 -1.65
C ILE A 219 2.58 6.59 -1.68
N THR A 220 1.33 6.13 -1.61
CA THR A 220 1.02 4.69 -1.51
C THR A 220 -0.37 4.37 -2.07
N LEU A 221 -0.76 3.09 -2.10
CA LEU A 221 -2.14 2.67 -2.34
C LEU A 221 -2.79 2.25 -1.02
N LYS A 222 -3.86 2.94 -0.65
CA LYS A 222 -4.75 2.55 0.46
C LYS A 222 -5.83 1.60 -0.03
N GLU A 223 -6.57 1.00 0.90
CA GLU A 223 -7.75 0.18 0.58
C GLU A 223 -8.70 0.85 -0.42
N SER A 224 -8.97 2.16 -0.27
CA SER A 224 -9.84 2.92 -1.17
C SER A 224 -9.31 2.98 -2.61
N ASP A 225 -7.99 3.08 -2.78
CA ASP A 225 -7.35 3.10 -4.08
C ASP A 225 -7.46 1.74 -4.74
N LEU A 226 -7.19 0.68 -3.99
CA LEU A 226 -7.29 -0.71 -4.46
C LEU A 226 -8.74 -1.06 -4.85
N ILE A 227 -9.72 -0.56 -4.08
CA ILE A 227 -11.15 -0.66 -4.42
C ILE A 227 -11.45 0.04 -5.75
N LYS A 228 -10.95 1.26 -5.94
CA LYS A 228 -11.12 2.01 -7.19
C LYS A 228 -10.48 1.26 -8.36
N ILE A 229 -9.27 0.75 -8.17
CA ILE A 229 -8.52 0.02 -9.19
C ILE A 229 -9.27 -1.25 -9.60
N VAL A 230 -9.61 -2.16 -8.69
CA VAL A 230 -10.22 -3.45 -9.07
C VAL A 230 -11.58 -3.29 -9.77
N LYS A 231 -12.34 -2.24 -9.46
CA LYS A 231 -13.61 -1.95 -10.13
C LYS A 231 -13.39 -1.48 -11.57
N ASN A 232 -12.42 -0.60 -11.77
CA ASN A 232 -12.22 0.11 -13.03
C ASN A 232 -11.14 -0.51 -13.93
N VAL A 233 -10.34 -1.47 -13.42
CA VAL A 233 -9.22 -2.03 -14.17
C VAL A 233 -9.70 -2.70 -15.46
N GLU A 234 -9.02 -2.38 -16.53
CA GLU A 234 -9.21 -2.87 -17.88
C GLU A 234 -7.86 -2.88 -18.61
N LYS A 235 -7.86 -3.23 -19.91
CA LYS A 235 -6.63 -3.23 -20.71
C LYS A 235 -6.07 -1.81 -20.81
N ASN A 236 -4.76 -1.65 -20.65
CA ASN A 236 -4.05 -0.36 -20.68
C ASN A 236 -4.41 0.63 -19.56
N PHE A 237 -5.00 0.16 -18.46
CA PHE A 237 -5.35 1.01 -17.32
C PHE A 237 -4.12 1.70 -16.71
N GLN A 238 -4.24 3.01 -16.50
CA GLN A 238 -3.23 3.83 -15.82
C GLN A 238 -3.77 4.37 -14.49
N TYR A 239 -2.96 4.30 -13.45
CA TYR A 239 -3.28 4.84 -12.13
C TYR A 239 -2.23 5.86 -11.69
N GLU A 240 -2.70 7.02 -11.24
CA GLU A 240 -1.86 8.04 -10.63
C GLU A 240 -1.84 7.85 -9.12
N PHE A 241 -0.63 7.76 -8.55
CA PHE A 241 -0.48 7.63 -7.11
C PHE A 241 -1.08 8.82 -6.34
N SER A 242 -1.71 8.49 -5.22
CA SER A 242 -2.23 9.46 -4.26
C SER A 242 -1.17 9.78 -3.20
N VAL A 243 -1.16 11.04 -2.76
CA VAL A 243 -0.34 11.51 -1.62
C VAL A 243 -1.23 11.57 -0.39
N TYR A 244 -0.77 10.99 0.71
CA TYR A 244 -1.47 10.99 1.98
C TYR A 244 -0.67 11.71 3.05
N LYS A 245 -1.30 12.66 3.74
CA LYS A 245 -0.75 13.28 4.94
C LYS A 245 -0.82 12.29 6.11
N GLN A 246 0.20 12.30 6.96
CA GLN A 246 0.31 11.49 8.18
C GLN A 246 0.33 12.38 9.41
#